data_AF-A0A522DGB0-F1
#
_entry.id   AF-A0A522DGB0-F1
#
_cell.length_a   1.000
_cell.length_b   1.000
_cell.length_c   1.000
_cell.angle_alpha   90.00
_cell.angle_beta   90.00
_cell.angle_gamma   90.00
#
_symmetry.space_group_name_H-M   'P 1'
#
loop_
_entity.id
_entity.type
_entity.pdbx_description
1 polymer ?
#
loop_
_entity_poly.entity_id
_entity_poly.type
_entity_poly.pdbx_seq_one_letter_code
_entity_poly.pdbx_strand_id
1 'polypeptide(L)'
;MIPALRKEFNRNFTKAKYEAFLKELQGVHPDAIEFRVAETPVFVPRDFKDKMLSACENIVDIITDPGFKELTKNAIPKKLQVKNENEHSDFIAFDFGICINDQNEYEPQLIEMQGFPSLFAYEVLLDDIFQKHFTIPAGFSSYLGQYTKETYLQILREVVVGKHSPENVILLEIFPRQQKTRIDFYCTEEYLNVKMVCLTELIKEEKKLFYMNGGKKTEVKRIYNRVIFDDLQQQTPEVQEKGKILFEELDVEWCPHPNWFYRISKYTLPFIHHPYVPQTYFLHEVKQIPTDLENYVLKPLFSFAGQGVIIDVTDADIEKVKDPENWILQR
;
A
#
# COMPACT_ATOMS: atom_id res chain seq x y z
N MET A 1 -10.23 -20.59 -4.69
CA MET A 1 -11.63 -20.07 -4.76
C MET A 1 -12.59 -21.19 -4.41
N ILE A 2 -13.65 -20.92 -3.63
CA ILE A 2 -14.64 -21.94 -3.25
C ILE A 2 -15.62 -22.20 -4.41
N PRO A 3 -15.58 -23.36 -5.10
CA PRO A 3 -16.33 -23.56 -6.35
C PRO A 3 -17.84 -23.44 -6.21
N ALA A 4 -18.40 -23.92 -5.09
CA ALA A 4 -19.83 -23.84 -4.82
C ALA A 4 -20.32 -22.39 -4.72
N LEU A 5 -19.60 -21.53 -3.99
CA LEU A 5 -19.94 -20.12 -3.84
C LEU A 5 -19.76 -19.36 -5.15
N ARG A 6 -18.73 -19.68 -5.93
CA ARG A 6 -18.54 -19.11 -7.28
C ARG A 6 -19.70 -19.45 -8.21
N LYS A 7 -20.12 -20.72 -8.23
CA LYS A 7 -21.25 -21.18 -9.03
C LYS A 7 -22.55 -20.51 -8.60
N GLU A 8 -22.76 -20.34 -7.29
CA GLU A 8 -23.93 -19.64 -6.74
C GLU A 8 -23.94 -18.16 -7.15
N PHE A 9 -22.82 -17.47 -6.99
CA PHE A 9 -22.70 -16.08 -7.40
C PHE A 9 -23.00 -15.91 -8.89
N ASN A 10 -22.37 -16.73 -9.74
CA ASN A 10 -22.57 -16.68 -11.19
C ASN A 10 -24.03 -16.93 -11.59
N ARG A 11 -24.75 -17.82 -10.89
CA ARG A 11 -26.17 -18.10 -11.17
C ARG A 11 -27.07 -16.91 -10.84
N ASN A 12 -26.73 -16.12 -9.82
CA ASN A 12 -27.51 -14.98 -9.36
C ASN A 12 -27.05 -13.64 -9.93
N PHE A 13 -25.92 -13.63 -10.62
CA PHE A 13 -25.35 -12.46 -11.27
C PHE A 13 -26.20 -12.05 -12.47
N THR A 14 -26.44 -10.74 -12.60
CA THR A 14 -27.00 -10.16 -13.82
C THR A 14 -26.26 -8.87 -14.15
N LYS A 15 -26.18 -8.54 -15.44
CA LYS A 15 -25.59 -7.27 -15.89
C LYS A 15 -26.29 -6.07 -15.24
N ALA A 16 -27.61 -6.12 -15.11
CA ALA A 16 -28.40 -5.07 -14.48
C ALA A 16 -28.03 -4.86 -12.99
N LYS A 17 -27.77 -5.92 -12.23
CA LYS A 17 -27.28 -5.80 -10.83
C LYS A 17 -25.91 -5.13 -10.77
N TYR A 18 -25.00 -5.54 -11.66
CA TYR A 18 -23.68 -4.94 -11.72
C TYR A 18 -23.71 -3.46 -12.15
N GLU A 19 -24.55 -3.11 -13.12
CA GLU A 19 -24.78 -1.71 -13.52
C GLU A 19 -25.39 -0.88 -12.39
N ALA A 20 -26.32 -1.44 -11.61
CA ALA A 20 -26.87 -0.79 -10.42
C ALA A 20 -25.82 -0.59 -9.33
N PHE A 21 -24.99 -1.60 -9.08
CA PHE A 21 -23.86 -1.53 -8.16
C PHE A 21 -22.88 -0.42 -8.55
N LEU A 22 -22.44 -0.39 -9.81
CA LEU A 22 -21.54 0.66 -10.31
C LEU A 22 -22.17 2.05 -10.21
N LYS A 23 -23.47 2.17 -10.53
CA LYS A 23 -24.20 3.43 -10.45
C LYS A 23 -24.27 3.96 -9.02
N GLU A 24 -24.54 3.10 -8.04
CA GLU A 24 -24.54 3.52 -6.63
C GLU A 24 -23.14 3.92 -6.17
N LEU A 25 -22.13 3.11 -6.50
CA LEU A 25 -20.73 3.38 -6.15
C LEU A 25 -20.21 4.70 -6.72
N GLN A 26 -20.47 4.97 -8.00
CA GLN A 26 -20.14 6.25 -8.64
C GLN A 26 -21.01 7.41 -8.11
N GLY A 27 -22.21 7.13 -7.61
CA GLY A 27 -23.14 8.13 -7.09
C GLY A 27 -22.70 8.76 -5.77
N VAL A 28 -21.85 8.09 -4.98
CA VAL A 28 -21.35 8.62 -3.70
C VAL A 28 -20.38 9.79 -3.94
N HIS A 29 -19.43 9.61 -4.85
CA HIS A 29 -18.57 10.68 -5.35
C HIS A 29 -18.47 10.61 -6.88
N PRO A 30 -19.28 11.42 -7.60
CA PRO A 30 -19.24 11.46 -9.06
C PRO A 30 -17.82 11.70 -9.60
N ASP A 31 -17.46 10.96 -10.65
CA ASP A 31 -16.17 11.05 -11.35
C ASP A 31 -14.91 10.76 -10.50
N ALA A 32 -15.08 10.19 -9.30
CA ALA A 32 -13.97 9.88 -8.39
C ALA A 32 -13.31 8.51 -8.63
N ILE A 33 -13.91 7.66 -9.46
CA ILE A 33 -13.43 6.28 -9.73
C ILE A 33 -13.03 6.18 -11.20
N GLU A 34 -11.72 6.09 -11.47
CA GLU A 34 -11.16 5.99 -12.83
C GLU A 34 -10.63 4.59 -13.17
N PHE A 35 -10.91 3.61 -12.33
CA PHE A 35 -10.46 2.24 -12.49
C PHE A 35 -11.63 1.26 -12.56
N ARG A 36 -11.38 0.08 -13.13
CA ARG A 36 -12.39 -0.97 -13.21
C ARG A 36 -12.63 -1.56 -11.81
N VAL A 37 -13.90 -1.65 -11.43
CA VAL A 37 -14.32 -2.40 -10.25
C VAL A 37 -14.71 -3.81 -10.68
N ALA A 38 -14.27 -4.82 -9.94
CA ALA A 38 -14.60 -6.20 -10.25
C ALA A 38 -16.10 -6.46 -10.02
N GLU A 39 -16.72 -7.23 -10.92
CA GLU A 39 -18.14 -7.58 -10.82
C GLU A 39 -18.47 -8.60 -9.72
N THR A 40 -17.44 -9.15 -9.06
CA THR A 40 -17.54 -10.29 -8.16
C THR A 40 -16.51 -10.20 -7.04
N PRO A 41 -16.88 -10.54 -5.80
CA PRO A 41 -15.90 -10.75 -4.75
C PRO A 41 -15.12 -12.06 -5.00
N VAL A 42 -13.96 -12.17 -4.35
CA VAL A 42 -13.18 -13.41 -4.28
C VAL A 42 -13.46 -14.09 -2.95
N PHE A 43 -14.02 -15.30 -2.98
CA PHE A 43 -14.25 -16.09 -1.78
C PHE A 43 -12.99 -16.89 -1.42
N VAL A 44 -12.30 -16.44 -0.38
CA VAL A 44 -11.08 -17.03 0.15
C VAL A 44 -11.41 -18.11 1.19
N PRO A 45 -11.02 -19.39 0.96
CA PRO A 45 -11.15 -20.45 1.97
C PRO A 45 -10.39 -20.14 3.26
N ARG A 46 -10.83 -20.72 4.38
CA ARG A 46 -10.19 -20.50 5.68
C ARG A 46 -8.73 -20.94 5.69
N ASP A 47 -8.42 -22.10 5.13
CA ASP A 47 -7.06 -22.63 5.01
C ASP A 47 -6.16 -21.66 4.23
N PHE A 48 -6.60 -21.15 3.09
CA PHE A 48 -5.84 -20.19 2.29
C PHE A 48 -5.64 -18.85 3.04
N LYS A 49 -6.66 -18.38 3.75
CA LYS A 49 -6.57 -17.20 4.61
C LYS A 49 -5.55 -17.42 5.75
N ASP A 50 -5.55 -18.58 6.39
CA ASP A 50 -4.59 -18.90 7.45
C ASP A 50 -3.15 -18.98 6.90
N LYS A 51 -2.96 -19.49 5.66
CA LYS A 51 -1.66 -19.43 4.96
C LYS A 51 -1.17 -17.99 4.76
N MET A 52 -2.03 -17.10 4.24
CA MET A 52 -1.67 -15.68 4.07
C MET A 52 -1.31 -15.02 5.40
N LEU A 53 -2.13 -15.22 6.43
CA LEU A 53 -1.89 -14.64 7.75
C LEU A 53 -0.57 -15.14 8.35
N SER A 54 -0.24 -16.43 8.21
CA SER A 54 1.06 -16.97 8.68
C SER A 54 2.25 -16.22 8.07
N ALA A 55 2.18 -15.89 6.77
CA ALA A 55 3.22 -15.10 6.11
C ALA A 55 3.23 -13.65 6.62
N CYS A 56 2.07 -13.02 6.77
CA CYS A 56 1.97 -11.66 7.29
C CYS A 56 2.54 -11.54 8.70
N GLU A 57 2.17 -12.44 9.63
CA GLU A 57 2.68 -12.42 11.01
C GLU A 57 4.19 -12.61 11.05
N ASN A 58 4.75 -13.54 10.26
CA ASN A 58 6.20 -13.72 10.17
C ASN A 58 6.93 -12.44 9.67
N ILE A 59 6.34 -11.73 8.72
CA ILE A 59 6.90 -10.48 8.22
C ILE A 59 6.78 -9.36 9.26
N VAL A 60 5.64 -9.28 9.96
CA VAL A 60 5.42 -8.31 11.03
C VAL A 60 6.43 -8.52 12.17
N ASP A 61 6.72 -9.76 12.55
CA ASP A 61 7.76 -10.08 13.54
C ASP A 61 9.14 -9.53 13.11
N ILE A 62 9.50 -9.64 11.82
CA ILE A 62 10.75 -9.08 11.28
C ILE A 62 10.73 -7.56 11.30
N ILE A 63 9.64 -6.92 10.88
CA ILE A 63 9.52 -5.45 10.77
C ILE A 63 9.51 -4.79 12.15
N THR A 64 8.92 -5.46 13.14
CA THR A 64 8.82 -4.95 14.53
C THR A 64 10.04 -5.32 15.38
N ASP A 65 10.97 -6.12 14.86
CA ASP A 65 12.24 -6.40 15.53
C ASP A 65 13.05 -5.10 15.74
N PRO A 66 13.62 -4.86 16.94
CA PRO A 66 14.41 -3.66 17.21
C PRO A 66 15.61 -3.45 16.26
N GLY A 67 16.14 -4.53 15.67
CA GLY A 67 17.21 -4.51 14.68
C GLY A 67 16.77 -4.16 13.26
N PHE A 68 15.46 -4.11 12.96
CA PHE A 68 14.94 -3.92 11.62
C PHE A 68 15.43 -2.62 10.95
N LYS A 69 15.47 -1.51 11.70
CA LYS A 69 15.95 -0.22 11.18
C LYS A 69 17.43 -0.26 10.77
N GLU A 70 18.24 -1.06 11.45
CA GLU A 70 19.65 -1.28 11.12
C GLU A 70 19.79 -2.20 9.91
N LEU A 71 19.00 -3.29 9.85
CA LEU A 71 18.92 -4.19 8.69
C LEU A 71 18.55 -3.43 7.40
N THR A 72 17.67 -2.44 7.51
CA THR A 72 17.16 -1.66 6.38
C THR A 72 17.79 -0.27 6.25
N LYS A 73 18.93 0.01 6.90
CA LYS A 73 19.56 1.34 6.88
C LYS A 73 19.93 1.85 5.49
N ASN A 74 20.19 0.94 4.56
CA ASN A 74 20.54 1.25 3.17
C ASN A 74 19.33 1.19 2.22
N ALA A 75 18.13 0.92 2.74
CA ALA A 75 16.91 0.86 1.95
C ALA A 75 16.42 2.25 1.52
N ILE A 76 16.86 3.31 2.19
CA ILE A 76 16.42 4.69 1.93
C ILE A 76 17.53 5.44 1.16
N PRO A 77 17.26 5.93 -0.07
CA PRO A 77 18.20 6.82 -0.74
C PRO A 77 18.50 8.05 0.12
N LYS A 78 19.78 8.40 0.31
CA LYS A 78 20.20 9.50 1.22
C LYS A 78 19.48 10.82 0.99
N LYS A 79 19.18 11.16 -0.27
CA LYS A 79 18.47 12.39 -0.66
C LYS A 79 16.97 12.39 -0.33
N LEU A 80 16.41 11.22 -0.01
CA LEU A 80 14.99 10.98 0.26
C LEU A 80 14.72 10.71 1.75
N GLN A 81 15.76 10.68 2.58
CA GLN A 81 15.61 10.39 4.00
C GLN A 81 14.94 11.56 4.72
N VAL A 82 13.79 11.28 5.33
CA VAL A 82 13.07 12.23 6.19
C VAL A 82 13.55 12.05 7.64
N LYS A 83 13.68 13.17 8.35
CA LYS A 83 14.16 13.22 9.75
C LYS A 83 13.05 12.81 10.72
N ASN A 84 13.45 12.41 11.93
CA ASN A 84 12.54 12.11 13.06
C ASN A 84 11.59 10.93 12.78
N GLU A 85 12.12 9.85 12.21
CA GLU A 85 11.40 8.61 11.95
C GLU A 85 10.85 7.99 13.25
N ASN A 86 9.59 7.54 13.21
CA ASN A 86 8.92 6.84 14.32
C ASN A 86 9.39 5.39 14.47
N GLU A 87 9.06 4.74 15.58
CA GLU A 87 9.59 3.42 15.94
C GLU A 87 9.10 2.27 15.06
N HIS A 88 7.84 2.32 14.63
CA HIS A 88 7.24 1.30 13.76
C HIS A 88 6.39 1.97 12.67
N SER A 89 6.12 1.25 11.58
CA SER A 89 5.16 1.71 10.58
C SER A 89 3.75 1.73 11.17
N ASP A 90 2.94 2.69 10.74
CA ASP A 90 1.50 2.77 11.04
C ASP A 90 0.68 1.86 10.11
N PHE A 91 1.22 1.55 8.91
CA PHE A 91 0.51 0.78 7.89
C PHE A 91 1.42 -0.19 7.15
N ILE A 92 0.82 -1.28 6.69
CA ILE A 92 1.43 -2.22 5.76
C ILE A 92 0.35 -2.78 4.83
N ALA A 93 0.69 -2.92 3.57
CA ALA A 93 -0.09 -3.66 2.58
C ALA A 93 0.71 -4.88 2.11
N PHE A 94 0.02 -6.00 1.88
CA PHE A 94 0.60 -7.24 1.39
C PHE A 94 -0.14 -7.69 0.13
N ASP A 95 0.61 -7.90 -0.94
CA ASP A 95 0.09 -8.36 -2.22
C ASP A 95 0.48 -9.82 -2.43
N PHE A 96 -0.51 -10.70 -2.53
CA PHE A 96 -0.30 -12.14 -2.77
C PHE A 96 -0.83 -12.55 -4.14
N GLY A 97 -0.03 -13.35 -4.84
CA GLY A 97 -0.47 -14.16 -5.97
C GLY A 97 -1.16 -15.42 -5.48
N ILE A 98 -2.13 -15.91 -6.25
CA ILE A 98 -2.75 -17.22 -6.02
C ILE A 98 -2.06 -18.21 -6.96
N CYS A 99 -1.18 -19.03 -6.42
CA CYS A 99 -0.38 -20.00 -7.16
C CYS A 99 -0.89 -21.43 -6.95
N ILE A 100 -0.42 -22.35 -7.80
CA ILE A 100 -0.66 -23.78 -7.67
C ILE A 100 0.70 -24.43 -7.37
N ASN A 101 0.78 -25.19 -6.28
CA ASN A 101 2.00 -25.89 -5.91
C ASN A 101 2.15 -27.25 -6.60
N ASP A 102 3.24 -27.96 -6.31
CA ASP A 102 3.54 -29.28 -6.88
C ASP A 102 2.49 -30.36 -6.53
N GLN A 103 1.70 -30.14 -5.48
CA GLN A 103 0.59 -31.01 -5.08
C GLN A 103 -0.74 -30.62 -5.75
N ASN A 104 -0.72 -29.67 -6.69
CA ASN A 104 -1.89 -29.11 -7.37
C ASN A 104 -2.89 -28.44 -6.41
N GLU A 105 -2.39 -27.88 -5.30
CA GLU A 105 -3.15 -27.13 -4.31
C GLU A 105 -2.91 -25.62 -4.47
N TYR A 106 -3.91 -24.82 -4.09
CA TYR A 106 -3.74 -23.37 -4.06
C TYR A 106 -2.89 -22.93 -2.86
N GLU A 107 -1.94 -22.05 -3.12
CA GLU A 107 -1.15 -21.38 -2.09
C GLU A 107 -0.92 -19.90 -2.41
N PRO A 108 -0.79 -19.04 -1.38
CA PRO A 108 -0.39 -17.67 -1.57
C PRO A 108 1.11 -17.58 -1.81
N GLN A 109 1.54 -16.70 -2.71
CA GLN A 109 2.94 -16.31 -2.86
C GLN A 109 3.06 -14.80 -2.83
N LEU A 110 3.85 -14.27 -1.90
CA LEU A 110 4.03 -12.82 -1.74
C LEU A 110 4.66 -12.23 -3.00
N ILE A 111 3.96 -11.29 -3.61
CA ILE A 111 4.42 -10.53 -4.78
C ILE A 111 5.17 -9.28 -4.34
N GLU A 112 4.55 -8.54 -3.41
CA GLU A 112 5.05 -7.27 -2.91
C GLU A 112 4.48 -7.00 -1.50
N MET A 113 5.17 -6.17 -0.74
CA MET A 113 4.67 -5.57 0.49
C MET A 113 5.12 -4.12 0.53
N GLN A 114 4.29 -3.26 1.12
CA GLN A 114 4.53 -1.83 1.07
C GLN A 114 4.11 -1.13 2.36
N GLY A 115 5.00 -0.30 2.92
CA GLY A 115 4.72 0.57 4.07
C GLY A 115 3.95 1.83 3.69
N PHE A 116 2.85 1.71 2.93
CA PHE A 116 2.12 2.84 2.34
C PHE A 116 0.60 2.63 2.38
N PRO A 117 -0.19 3.62 2.80
CA PRO A 117 -1.61 3.43 3.04
C PRO A 117 -2.47 3.87 1.84
N SER A 118 -2.83 2.96 0.94
CA SER A 118 -3.71 3.28 -0.20
C SER A 118 -5.00 2.47 -0.18
N LEU A 119 -6.14 3.11 -0.43
CA LEU A 119 -7.48 2.50 -0.58
C LEU A 119 -8.15 2.01 0.72
N PHE A 120 -7.52 2.18 1.88
CA PHE A 120 -8.02 1.73 3.19
C PHE A 120 -9.42 2.28 3.55
N ALA A 121 -9.77 3.50 3.10
CA ALA A 121 -11.09 4.07 3.35
C ALA A 121 -12.08 3.67 2.25
N TYR A 122 -11.64 3.67 0.98
CA TYR A 122 -12.46 3.25 -0.15
C TYR A 122 -12.97 1.81 -0.03
N GLU A 123 -12.17 0.90 0.52
CA GLU A 123 -12.58 -0.50 0.71
C GLU A 123 -13.80 -0.66 1.62
N VAL A 124 -13.99 0.24 2.59
CA VAL A 124 -15.19 0.27 3.45
C VAL A 124 -16.44 0.64 2.63
N LEU A 125 -16.33 1.67 1.80
CA LEU A 125 -17.40 2.08 0.89
C LEU A 125 -17.73 0.97 -0.10
N LEU A 126 -16.71 0.32 -0.65
CA LEU A 126 -16.85 -0.77 -1.60
C LEU A 126 -17.60 -1.94 -0.98
N ASP A 127 -17.25 -2.35 0.24
CA ASP A 127 -17.92 -3.42 0.99
C ASP A 127 -19.40 -3.10 1.26
N ASP A 128 -19.69 -1.89 1.75
CA ASP A 128 -21.07 -1.43 2.00
C ASP A 128 -21.96 -1.58 0.76
N ILE A 129 -21.44 -1.14 -0.40
CA ILE A 129 -22.20 -1.16 -1.65
C ILE A 129 -22.27 -2.58 -2.21
N PHE A 130 -21.22 -3.39 -2.05
CA PHE A 130 -21.29 -4.80 -2.41
C PHE A 130 -22.42 -5.52 -1.68
N GLN A 131 -22.53 -5.32 -0.37
CA GLN A 131 -23.55 -5.98 0.46
C GLN A 131 -25.00 -5.58 0.11
N LYS A 132 -25.20 -4.39 -0.47
CA LYS A 132 -26.52 -3.93 -0.94
C LYS A 132 -26.96 -4.60 -2.24
N HIS A 133 -26.02 -4.88 -3.14
CA HIS A 133 -26.31 -5.39 -4.49
C HIS A 133 -26.10 -6.90 -4.64
N PHE A 134 -25.27 -7.49 -3.80
CA PHE A 134 -24.89 -8.89 -3.86
C PHE A 134 -25.02 -9.56 -2.50
N THR A 135 -25.46 -10.82 -2.51
CA THR A 135 -25.56 -11.62 -1.29
C THR A 135 -24.18 -12.12 -0.88
N ILE A 136 -23.74 -11.72 0.31
CA ILE A 136 -22.55 -12.29 0.94
C ILE A 136 -22.96 -13.55 1.72
N PRO A 137 -22.34 -14.71 1.46
CA PRO A 137 -22.65 -15.94 2.19
C PRO A 137 -22.38 -15.81 3.70
N ALA A 138 -23.19 -16.47 4.51
CA ALA A 138 -22.98 -16.51 5.95
C ALA A 138 -21.58 -17.06 6.31
N GLY A 139 -20.91 -16.43 7.28
CA GLY A 139 -19.56 -16.79 7.70
C GLY A 139 -18.43 -16.19 6.87
N PHE A 140 -18.75 -15.32 5.89
CA PHE A 140 -17.78 -14.51 5.16
C PHE A 140 -17.86 -13.05 5.60
N SER A 141 -16.70 -12.38 5.56
CA SER A 141 -16.55 -10.96 5.86
C SER A 141 -15.38 -10.42 5.06
N SER A 142 -15.46 -9.15 4.68
CA SER A 142 -14.32 -8.39 4.13
C SER A 142 -13.35 -7.94 5.23
N TYR A 143 -13.76 -8.06 6.51
CA TYR A 143 -12.95 -7.73 7.67
C TYR A 143 -12.25 -8.97 8.23
N LEU A 144 -10.94 -8.88 8.43
CA LEU A 144 -10.13 -9.88 9.13
C LEU A 144 -10.16 -9.63 10.66
N GLY A 145 -9.67 -10.57 11.47
CA GLY A 145 -9.43 -10.33 12.90
C GLY A 145 -10.66 -10.08 13.78
N GLN A 146 -11.86 -10.55 13.38
CA GLN A 146 -13.14 -10.27 14.07
C GLN A 146 -13.57 -8.80 14.05
N TYR A 147 -12.94 -7.95 13.24
CA TYR A 147 -13.39 -6.58 13.07
C TYR A 147 -14.76 -6.53 12.38
N THR A 148 -15.52 -5.50 12.72
CA THR A 148 -16.66 -4.99 11.95
C THR A 148 -16.25 -3.69 11.27
N LYS A 149 -17.13 -3.15 10.42
CA LYS A 149 -16.98 -1.81 9.86
C LYS A 149 -16.71 -0.76 10.93
N GLU A 150 -17.49 -0.79 12.02
CA GLU A 150 -17.41 0.20 13.09
C GLU A 150 -16.07 0.12 13.81
N THR A 151 -15.63 -1.09 14.19
CA THR A 151 -14.34 -1.26 14.87
C THR A 151 -13.16 -0.99 13.94
N TYR A 152 -13.26 -1.32 12.65
CA TYR A 152 -12.24 -0.99 11.67
C TYR A 152 -12.09 0.52 11.49
N LEU A 153 -13.20 1.24 11.30
CA LEU A 153 -13.19 2.71 11.17
C LEU A 153 -12.69 3.38 12.46
N GLN A 154 -13.00 2.80 13.62
CA GLN A 154 -12.45 3.26 14.90
C GLN A 154 -10.92 3.12 14.91
N ILE A 155 -10.37 1.96 14.57
CA ILE A 155 -8.92 1.74 14.52
C ILE A 155 -8.27 2.65 13.48
N LEU A 156 -8.85 2.76 12.29
CA LEU A 156 -8.35 3.66 11.25
C LEU A 156 -8.29 5.10 11.74
N ARG A 157 -9.32 5.55 12.48
CA ARG A 157 -9.34 6.88 13.11
C ARG A 157 -8.26 7.01 14.19
N GLU A 158 -8.11 6.02 15.06
CA GLU A 158 -7.10 6.02 16.12
C GLU A 158 -5.68 6.10 15.53
N VAL A 159 -5.40 5.36 14.46
CA VAL A 159 -4.10 5.39 13.75
C VAL A 159 -3.88 6.71 13.02
N VAL A 160 -4.85 7.16 12.21
CA VAL A 160 -4.68 8.36 11.37
C VAL A 160 -4.72 9.65 12.20
N VAL A 161 -5.76 9.82 13.01
CA VAL A 161 -5.99 11.08 13.76
C VAL A 161 -5.16 11.12 15.04
N GLY A 162 -4.96 9.96 15.69
CA GLY A 162 -4.24 9.86 16.94
C GLY A 162 -4.86 10.73 18.03
N LYS A 163 -4.01 11.46 18.75
CA LYS A 163 -4.40 12.36 19.85
C LYS A 163 -4.80 13.79 19.40
N HIS A 164 -4.79 14.06 18.09
CA HIS A 164 -4.96 15.42 17.56
C HIS A 164 -6.41 15.72 17.21
N SER A 165 -6.75 17.00 17.14
CA SER A 165 -8.02 17.43 16.55
C SER A 165 -8.00 17.16 15.04
N PRO A 166 -9.08 16.66 14.41
CA PRO A 166 -9.10 16.34 12.98
C PRO A 166 -8.72 17.51 12.06
N GLU A 167 -9.03 18.75 12.45
CA GLU A 167 -8.61 19.96 11.72
C GLU A 167 -7.10 20.22 11.70
N ASN A 168 -6.34 19.59 12.61
CA ASN A 168 -4.88 19.64 12.63
C ASN A 168 -4.24 18.40 11.99
N VAL A 169 -5.05 17.48 11.44
CA VAL A 169 -4.59 16.28 10.73
C VAL A 169 -4.94 16.41 9.26
N ILE A 170 -3.93 16.37 8.40
CA ILE A 170 -4.13 16.49 6.96
C ILE A 170 -3.84 15.16 6.27
N LEU A 171 -4.62 14.86 5.23
CA LEU A 171 -4.31 13.85 4.24
C LEU A 171 -3.51 14.52 3.11
N LEU A 172 -2.18 14.33 3.14
CA LEU A 172 -1.26 15.04 2.25
C LEU A 172 -0.97 14.23 0.99
N GLU A 173 -1.11 14.88 -0.17
CA GLU A 173 -0.75 14.35 -1.48
C GLU A 173 -0.23 15.49 -2.36
N ILE A 174 0.54 15.19 -3.41
CA ILE A 174 1.02 16.16 -4.39
C ILE A 174 -0.17 16.86 -5.05
N PHE A 175 -1.11 16.09 -5.61
CA PHE A 175 -2.34 16.57 -6.23
C PHE A 175 -3.52 15.63 -5.92
N PRO A 176 -4.14 15.70 -4.71
CA PRO A 176 -5.11 14.70 -4.25
C PRO A 176 -6.29 14.50 -5.21
N ARG A 177 -6.81 15.59 -5.77
CA ARG A 177 -7.98 15.58 -6.67
C ARG A 177 -7.66 15.04 -8.07
N GLN A 178 -6.39 14.92 -8.45
CA GLN A 178 -5.97 14.40 -9.75
C GLN A 178 -5.63 12.91 -9.68
N GLN A 179 -5.49 12.33 -8.49
CA GLN A 179 -5.17 10.91 -8.32
C GLN A 179 -6.27 10.02 -8.93
N LYS A 180 -5.86 8.91 -9.55
CA LYS A 180 -6.80 7.86 -10.01
C LYS A 180 -7.59 7.23 -8.86
N THR A 181 -6.99 7.27 -7.67
CA THR A 181 -7.53 6.77 -6.41
C THR A 181 -8.19 7.87 -5.56
N ARG A 182 -8.54 9.03 -6.14
CA ARG A 182 -9.15 10.18 -5.42
C ARG A 182 -10.39 9.82 -4.60
N ILE A 183 -11.14 8.78 -4.99
CA ILE A 183 -12.26 8.24 -4.20
C ILE A 183 -11.87 7.96 -2.76
N ASP A 184 -10.68 7.39 -2.53
CA ASP A 184 -10.18 7.06 -1.20
C ASP A 184 -9.88 8.30 -0.35
N PHE A 185 -9.47 9.39 -0.99
CA PHE A 185 -9.27 10.68 -0.32
C PHE A 185 -10.60 11.24 0.17
N TYR A 186 -11.65 11.18 -0.66
CA TYR A 186 -12.98 11.62 -0.26
C TYR A 186 -13.55 10.74 0.87
N CYS A 187 -13.47 9.41 0.75
CA CYS A 187 -13.89 8.50 1.82
C CYS A 187 -13.13 8.75 3.12
N THR A 188 -11.82 9.03 3.05
CA THR A 188 -11.01 9.34 4.24
C THR A 188 -11.47 10.64 4.90
N GLU A 189 -11.71 11.71 4.14
CA GLU A 189 -12.25 12.96 4.71
C GLU A 189 -13.62 12.73 5.37
N GLU A 190 -14.51 11.96 4.75
CA GLU A 190 -15.84 11.69 5.30
C GLU A 190 -15.81 10.84 6.57
N TYR A 191 -15.04 9.75 6.58
CA TYR A 191 -15.01 8.84 7.73
C TYR A 191 -14.19 9.40 8.90
N LEU A 192 -13.11 10.13 8.62
CA LEU A 192 -12.17 10.57 9.65
C LEU A 192 -12.31 12.05 10.01
N ASN A 193 -13.01 12.84 9.18
CA ASN A 193 -13.14 14.29 9.31
C ASN A 193 -11.80 15.05 9.24
N VAL A 194 -10.80 14.44 8.60
CA VAL A 194 -9.51 15.09 8.27
C VAL A 194 -9.66 15.91 6.98
N LYS A 195 -8.64 16.70 6.62
CA LYS A 195 -8.65 17.46 5.37
C LYS A 195 -7.63 16.97 4.35
N MET A 196 -8.06 16.70 3.12
CA MET A 196 -7.13 16.48 2.03
C MET A 196 -6.45 17.80 1.67
N VAL A 197 -5.12 17.83 1.63
CA VAL A 197 -4.33 19.03 1.38
C VAL A 197 -3.32 18.74 0.28
N CYS A 198 -3.25 19.64 -0.69
CA CYS A 198 -2.29 19.60 -1.77
C CYS A 198 -0.92 20.07 -1.26
N LEU A 199 0.17 19.39 -1.64
CA LEU A 199 1.54 19.79 -1.27
C LEU A 199 1.83 21.25 -1.60
N THR A 200 1.29 21.75 -2.71
CA THR A 200 1.47 23.14 -3.16
C THR A 200 0.76 24.17 -2.29
N GLU A 201 -0.25 23.76 -1.54
CA GLU A 201 -1.06 24.61 -0.65
C GLU A 201 -0.49 24.71 0.77
N LEU A 202 0.53 23.91 1.12
CA LEU A 202 1.17 23.99 2.43
C LEU A 202 1.88 25.33 2.63
N ILE A 203 1.73 25.92 3.81
CA ILE A 203 2.41 27.14 4.21
C ILE A 203 3.37 26.77 5.33
N LYS A 204 4.67 27.04 5.14
CA LYS A 204 5.68 26.78 6.15
C LYS A 204 6.04 28.08 6.85
N GLU A 205 6.04 28.06 8.18
CA GLU A 205 6.55 29.12 9.03
C GLU A 205 7.50 28.49 10.04
N GLU A 206 8.80 28.78 9.91
CA GLU A 206 9.87 28.12 10.68
C GLU A 206 9.80 26.59 10.56
N LYS A 207 9.56 25.86 11.65
CA LYS A 207 9.40 24.40 11.67
C LYS A 207 7.95 23.94 11.54
N LYS A 208 7.00 24.86 11.54
CA LYS A 208 5.56 24.55 11.55
C LYS A 208 4.99 24.59 10.15
N LEU A 209 4.00 23.72 9.92
CA LEU A 209 3.21 23.70 8.70
C LEU A 209 1.80 24.19 8.98
N PHE A 210 1.23 24.86 7.99
CA PHE A 210 -0.12 25.39 8.01
C PHE A 210 -0.80 25.14 6.67
N TYR A 211 -2.12 25.18 6.67
CA TYR A 211 -2.94 25.23 5.47
C TYR A 211 -4.13 26.17 5.70
N MET A 212 -4.81 26.55 4.61
CA MET A 212 -6.00 27.39 4.69
C MET A 212 -7.25 26.51 4.79
N ASN A 213 -7.90 26.52 5.96
CA ASN A 213 -9.16 25.81 6.21
C ASN A 213 -10.31 26.82 6.26
N GLY A 214 -11.13 26.90 5.21
CA GLY A 214 -12.24 27.85 5.16
C GLY A 214 -11.83 29.31 5.36
N GLY A 215 -10.66 29.70 4.83
CA GLY A 215 -10.09 31.04 4.99
C GLY A 215 -9.34 31.27 6.32
N LYS A 216 -9.31 30.29 7.23
CA LYS A 216 -8.53 30.36 8.48
C LYS A 216 -7.22 29.59 8.32
N LYS A 217 -6.09 30.25 8.58
CA LYS A 217 -4.78 29.59 8.68
C LYS A 217 -4.80 28.62 9.86
N THR A 218 -4.63 27.34 9.58
CA THR A 218 -4.74 26.24 10.54
C THR A 218 -3.44 25.46 10.58
N GLU A 219 -2.92 25.22 11.78
CA GLU A 219 -1.67 24.48 11.99
C GLU A 219 -1.86 22.99 11.66
N VAL A 220 -0.87 22.40 11.01
CA VAL A 220 -0.77 20.97 10.77
C VAL A 220 0.07 20.36 11.88
N LYS A 221 -0.49 19.38 12.60
CA LYS A 221 0.20 18.66 13.68
C LYS A 221 0.48 17.21 13.34
N ARG A 222 -0.34 16.60 12.48
CA ARG A 222 -0.12 15.24 11.97
C ARG A 222 -0.42 15.16 10.48
N ILE A 223 0.37 14.39 9.76
CA ILE A 223 0.25 14.21 8.31
C ILE A 223 -0.05 12.73 8.04
N TYR A 224 -1.28 12.46 7.60
CA TYR A 224 -1.61 11.21 6.92
C TYR A 224 -1.01 11.26 5.51
N ASN A 225 0.15 10.62 5.33
CA ASN A 225 0.99 10.79 4.16
C ASN A 225 0.57 9.87 3.01
N ARG A 226 0.31 10.49 1.86
CA ARG A 226 0.13 9.81 0.56
C ARG A 226 1.14 10.23 -0.49
N VAL A 227 2.09 11.09 -0.16
CA VAL A 227 3.13 11.48 -1.11
C VAL A 227 4.16 10.36 -1.28
N ILE A 228 4.36 9.93 -2.52
CA ILE A 228 5.49 9.10 -2.96
C ILE A 228 6.56 10.01 -3.55
N PHE A 229 7.80 9.95 -3.06
CA PHE A 229 8.83 10.91 -3.48
C PHE A 229 9.35 10.67 -4.90
N ASP A 230 9.26 9.45 -5.41
CA ASP A 230 9.57 9.14 -6.80
C ASP A 230 8.58 9.84 -7.75
N ASP A 231 7.29 9.91 -7.38
CA ASP A 231 6.28 10.67 -8.11
C ASP A 231 6.53 12.18 -8.01
N LEU A 232 6.97 12.66 -6.84
CA LEU A 232 7.38 14.06 -6.63
C LEU A 232 8.55 14.45 -7.55
N GLN A 233 9.54 13.58 -7.73
CA GLN A 233 10.70 13.83 -8.61
C GLN A 233 10.32 13.90 -10.10
N GLN A 234 9.17 13.36 -10.49
CA GLN A 234 8.65 13.43 -11.85
C GLN A 234 7.80 14.69 -12.11
N GLN A 235 7.50 15.49 -11.07
CA GLN A 235 6.70 16.71 -11.21
C GLN A 235 7.50 17.88 -11.81
N THR A 236 6.82 19.00 -12.06
CA THR A 236 7.47 20.23 -12.53
C THR A 236 8.49 20.76 -11.52
N PRO A 237 9.51 21.54 -11.95
CA PRO A 237 10.51 22.11 -11.04
C PRO A 237 9.91 22.93 -9.88
N GLU A 238 8.79 23.61 -10.10
CA GLU A 238 8.08 24.38 -9.07
C GLU A 238 7.52 23.47 -7.96
N VAL A 239 6.91 22.35 -8.33
CA VAL A 239 6.37 21.37 -7.38
C VAL A 239 7.50 20.65 -6.64
N GLN A 240 8.59 20.31 -7.34
CA GLN A 240 9.78 19.75 -6.72
C GLN A 240 10.40 20.72 -5.70
N GLU A 241 10.51 22.00 -6.03
CA GLU A 241 11.01 23.03 -5.10
C GLU A 241 10.13 23.11 -3.87
N LYS A 242 8.81 23.10 -4.06
CA LYS A 242 7.85 23.07 -2.95
C LYS A 242 8.02 21.82 -2.08
N GLY A 243 8.22 20.66 -2.70
CA GLY A 243 8.38 19.38 -2.02
C GLY A 243 9.63 19.28 -1.15
N LYS A 244 10.62 20.15 -1.34
CA LYS A 244 11.81 20.20 -0.48
C LYS A 244 11.47 20.38 1.01
N ILE A 245 10.35 21.03 1.32
CA ILE A 245 9.89 21.22 2.70
C ILE A 245 9.72 19.90 3.46
N LEU A 246 9.41 18.79 2.76
CA LEU A 246 9.15 17.49 3.38
C LEU A 246 10.42 16.82 3.93
N PHE A 247 11.60 17.27 3.49
CA PHE A 247 12.91 16.76 3.95
C PHE A 247 13.53 17.64 5.05
N GLU A 248 12.85 18.71 5.43
CA GLU A 248 13.30 19.59 6.51
C GLU A 248 12.91 19.04 7.88
N GLU A 249 13.46 19.65 8.94
CA GLU A 249 13.06 19.32 10.31
C GLU A 249 11.77 20.07 10.65
N LEU A 250 10.65 19.34 10.69
CA LEU A 250 9.31 19.87 10.91
C LEU A 250 8.75 19.44 12.28
N ASP A 251 7.94 20.30 12.88
CA ASP A 251 7.16 20.03 14.11
C ASP A 251 5.82 19.37 13.74
N VAL A 252 5.90 18.21 13.10
CA VAL A 252 4.74 17.42 12.67
C VAL A 252 4.96 15.94 12.95
N GLU A 253 3.89 15.24 13.25
CA GLU A 253 3.85 13.80 13.38
C GLU A 253 3.50 13.17 12.03
N TRP A 254 4.24 12.18 11.57
CA TRP A 254 3.94 11.48 10.32
C TRP A 254 3.11 10.22 10.55
N CYS A 255 2.27 9.88 9.58
CA CYS A 255 1.41 8.70 9.58
C CYS A 255 1.17 8.19 8.14
N PRO A 256 1.83 7.12 7.67
CA PRO A 256 3.09 6.61 8.20
C PRO A 256 4.22 7.60 7.92
N HIS A 257 5.34 7.43 8.62
CA HIS A 257 6.56 8.14 8.28
C HIS A 257 7.06 7.76 6.87
N PRO A 258 7.44 8.72 5.99
CA PRO A 258 7.77 8.43 4.59
C PRO A 258 8.89 7.41 4.39
N ASN A 259 9.84 7.31 5.34
CA ASN A 259 10.92 6.32 5.27
C ASN A 259 10.41 4.87 5.24
N TRP A 260 9.24 4.55 5.82
CA TRP A 260 8.69 3.19 5.82
C TRP A 260 8.31 2.70 4.43
N PHE A 261 8.03 3.61 3.48
CA PHE A 261 7.85 3.27 2.07
C PHE A 261 9.10 2.60 1.48
N TYR A 262 10.29 3.04 1.89
CA TYR A 262 11.54 2.51 1.41
C TYR A 262 12.00 1.29 2.19
N ARG A 263 11.75 1.24 3.51
CA ARG A 263 12.11 0.09 4.36
C ARG A 263 11.24 -1.14 4.07
N ILE A 264 9.92 -0.97 4.08
CA ILE A 264 8.96 -2.04 3.77
C ILE A 264 8.77 -2.01 2.25
N SER A 265 9.71 -2.63 1.55
CA SER A 265 9.81 -2.68 0.10
C SER A 265 10.49 -3.98 -0.35
N LYS A 266 10.80 -4.08 -1.65
CA LYS A 266 11.62 -5.14 -2.24
C LYS A 266 12.94 -5.36 -1.50
N TYR A 267 13.49 -4.32 -0.86
CA TYR A 267 14.71 -4.40 -0.06
C TYR A 267 14.62 -5.40 1.09
N THR A 268 13.44 -5.59 1.67
CA THR A 268 13.27 -6.45 2.85
C THR A 268 13.05 -7.92 2.48
N LEU A 269 12.67 -8.21 1.23
CA LEU A 269 12.36 -9.57 0.78
C LEU A 269 13.48 -10.59 1.01
N PRO A 270 14.79 -10.30 0.77
CA PRO A 270 15.87 -11.25 1.05
C PRO A 270 16.01 -11.68 2.51
N PHE A 271 15.45 -10.93 3.46
CA PHE A 271 15.53 -11.27 4.88
C PHE A 271 14.38 -12.18 5.34
N ILE A 272 13.33 -12.33 4.52
CA ILE A 272 12.12 -13.05 4.87
C ILE A 272 12.22 -14.50 4.40
N HIS A 273 12.04 -15.43 5.33
CA HIS A 273 12.12 -16.86 5.06
C HIS A 273 10.81 -17.54 5.46
N HIS A 274 9.92 -17.74 4.49
CA HIS A 274 8.62 -18.35 4.72
C HIS A 274 8.16 -19.14 3.48
N PRO A 275 7.43 -20.26 3.60
CA PRO A 275 6.97 -21.05 2.45
C PRO A 275 6.11 -20.29 1.41
N TYR A 276 5.47 -19.20 1.84
CA TYR A 276 4.58 -18.36 1.02
C TYR A 276 5.23 -17.02 0.63
N VAL A 277 6.55 -16.93 0.77
CA VAL A 277 7.37 -15.82 0.31
C VAL A 277 8.45 -16.39 -0.61
N PRO A 278 8.45 -16.05 -1.91
CA PRO A 278 9.42 -16.62 -2.82
C PRO A 278 10.86 -16.28 -2.40
N GLN A 279 11.74 -17.27 -2.55
CA GLN A 279 13.15 -17.11 -2.20
C GLN A 279 13.74 -15.93 -2.97
N THR A 280 14.37 -15.02 -2.23
CA THR A 280 14.87 -13.77 -2.77
C THR A 280 16.29 -13.55 -2.27
N TYR A 281 17.18 -13.13 -3.15
CA TYR A 281 18.59 -12.88 -2.86
C TYR A 281 18.97 -11.50 -3.36
N PHE A 282 19.83 -10.79 -2.64
CA PHE A 282 20.52 -9.65 -3.24
C PHE A 282 21.43 -10.15 -4.36
N LEU A 283 21.40 -9.51 -5.52
CA LEU A 283 22.11 -10.01 -6.69
C LEU A 283 23.63 -10.09 -6.43
N HIS A 284 24.20 -9.11 -5.72
CA HIS A 284 25.62 -9.12 -5.35
C HIS A 284 26.04 -10.25 -4.39
N GLU A 285 25.08 -10.91 -3.73
CA GLU A 285 25.34 -12.05 -2.83
C GLU A 285 25.20 -13.40 -3.53
N VAL A 286 24.67 -13.43 -4.76
CA VAL A 286 24.53 -14.65 -5.57
C VAL A 286 25.90 -15.11 -6.06
N LYS A 287 26.45 -16.15 -5.40
CA LYS A 287 27.76 -16.73 -5.74
C LYS A 287 27.71 -17.69 -6.94
N GLN A 288 26.57 -18.35 -7.12
CA GLN A 288 26.33 -19.28 -8.22
C GLN A 288 24.95 -18.95 -8.80
N ILE A 289 24.93 -18.61 -10.08
CA ILE A 289 23.69 -18.32 -10.80
C ILE A 289 22.85 -19.61 -10.89
N PRO A 290 21.56 -19.58 -10.55
CA PRO A 290 20.66 -20.73 -10.71
C PRO A 290 20.65 -21.23 -12.16
N THR A 291 20.51 -22.55 -12.36
CA THR A 291 20.47 -23.14 -13.71
C THR A 291 19.08 -23.03 -14.37
N ASP A 292 18.06 -22.68 -13.59
CA ASP A 292 16.65 -22.65 -13.96
C ASP A 292 16.09 -21.21 -13.90
N LEU A 293 16.81 -20.25 -14.51
CA LEU A 293 16.47 -18.82 -14.49
C LEU A 293 15.09 -18.48 -15.06
N GLU A 294 14.46 -19.38 -15.82
CA GLU A 294 13.06 -19.24 -16.25
C GLU A 294 12.08 -19.20 -15.08
N ASN A 295 12.48 -19.71 -13.91
CA ASN A 295 11.73 -19.63 -12.66
C ASN A 295 12.18 -18.45 -11.80
N TYR A 296 12.77 -17.39 -12.38
CA TYR A 296 13.22 -16.23 -11.62
C TYR A 296 12.82 -14.92 -12.30
N VAL A 297 12.71 -13.89 -11.48
CA VAL A 297 12.53 -12.50 -11.87
C VAL A 297 13.64 -11.65 -11.27
N LEU A 298 14.14 -10.71 -12.07
CA LEU A 298 15.20 -9.78 -11.66
C LEU A 298 14.58 -8.40 -11.44
N LYS A 299 14.68 -7.87 -10.23
CA LYS A 299 14.00 -6.63 -9.83
C LYS A 299 14.99 -5.58 -9.31
N PRO A 300 14.92 -4.32 -9.76
CA PRO A 300 15.65 -3.22 -9.13
C PRO A 300 15.04 -2.92 -7.74
N LEU A 301 15.89 -2.56 -6.78
CA LEU A 301 15.46 -2.18 -5.43
C LEU A 301 14.77 -0.82 -5.39
N PHE A 302 15.23 0.13 -6.22
CA PHE A 302 14.77 1.52 -6.22
C PHE A 302 13.89 1.87 -7.42
N SER A 303 13.14 0.89 -7.92
CA SER A 303 12.11 1.12 -8.93
C SER A 303 10.72 0.73 -8.40
N PHE A 304 9.75 1.59 -8.73
CA PHE A 304 8.37 1.46 -8.27
C PHE A 304 7.45 1.18 -9.46
N ALA A 305 6.25 0.66 -9.18
CA ALA A 305 5.25 0.30 -10.20
C ALA A 305 5.76 -0.67 -11.30
N GLY A 306 6.65 -1.61 -10.94
CA GLY A 306 7.13 -2.66 -11.85
C GLY A 306 8.12 -2.20 -12.92
N GLN A 307 8.57 -0.95 -12.89
CA GLN A 307 9.57 -0.46 -13.84
C GLN A 307 10.89 -1.20 -13.69
N GLY A 308 11.46 -1.67 -14.80
CA GLY A 308 12.76 -2.35 -14.82
C GLY A 308 12.75 -3.79 -14.31
N VAL A 309 11.58 -4.37 -14.00
CA VAL A 309 11.47 -5.80 -13.70
C VAL A 309 11.69 -6.61 -14.97
N ILE A 310 12.60 -7.57 -14.91
CA ILE A 310 12.85 -8.53 -15.99
C ILE A 310 12.21 -9.85 -15.60
N ILE A 311 11.29 -10.30 -16.46
CA ILE A 311 10.62 -11.61 -16.38
C ILE A 311 11.32 -12.53 -17.38
N ASP A 312 11.38 -13.83 -17.10
CA ASP A 312 12.12 -14.83 -17.89
C ASP A 312 13.62 -14.49 -17.98
N VAL A 313 14.26 -14.41 -16.80
CA VAL A 313 15.64 -13.95 -16.67
C VAL A 313 16.60 -14.85 -17.45
N THR A 314 17.61 -14.24 -18.09
CA THR A 314 18.72 -14.95 -18.72
C THR A 314 20.05 -14.59 -18.07
N ASP A 315 21.08 -15.43 -18.27
CA ASP A 315 22.45 -15.13 -17.82
C ASP A 315 22.92 -13.76 -18.34
N ALA A 316 22.59 -13.45 -19.60
CA ALA A 316 22.96 -12.19 -20.24
C ALA A 316 22.30 -10.97 -19.59
N ASP A 317 21.15 -11.13 -18.91
CA ASP A 317 20.51 -10.02 -18.21
C ASP A 317 21.19 -9.73 -16.88
N ILE A 318 21.61 -10.78 -16.17
CA ILE A 318 22.42 -10.66 -14.95
C ILE A 318 23.78 -10.00 -15.27
N GLU A 319 24.46 -10.45 -16.33
CA GLU A 319 25.76 -9.90 -16.75
C GLU A 319 25.72 -8.42 -17.14
N LYS A 320 24.56 -7.91 -17.59
CA LYS A 320 24.38 -6.49 -17.95
C LYS A 320 24.22 -5.59 -16.74
N VAL A 321 23.90 -6.12 -15.56
CA VAL A 321 23.71 -5.33 -14.34
C VAL A 321 25.06 -4.76 -13.90
N LYS A 322 25.14 -3.43 -13.78
CA LYS A 322 26.38 -2.72 -13.42
C LYS A 322 26.51 -2.47 -11.92
N ASP A 323 25.40 -2.52 -11.20
CA ASP A 323 25.25 -2.17 -9.79
C ASP A 323 24.47 -3.26 -9.05
N PRO A 324 24.99 -4.50 -8.97
CA PRO A 324 24.26 -5.66 -8.44
C PRO A 324 23.83 -5.52 -6.96
N GLU A 325 24.38 -4.57 -6.22
CA GLU A 325 23.91 -4.19 -4.88
C GLU A 325 22.51 -3.56 -4.87
N ASN A 326 22.05 -3.03 -6.02
CA ASN A 326 20.76 -2.36 -6.17
C ASN A 326 19.68 -3.28 -6.78
N TRP A 327 19.92 -4.59 -6.83
CA TRP A 327 19.04 -5.57 -7.46
C TRP A 327 18.81 -6.78 -6.58
N ILE A 328 17.64 -7.41 -6.77
CA ILE A 328 17.31 -8.70 -6.19
C ILE A 328 16.97 -9.70 -7.28
N LEU A 329 17.35 -10.96 -7.06
CA LEU A 329 16.92 -12.12 -7.83
C LEU A 329 15.91 -12.87 -6.98
N GLN A 330 14.67 -12.96 -7.44
CA GLN A 330 13.57 -13.62 -6.75
C GLN A 330 13.08 -14.79 -7.59
N ARG A 331 12.84 -15.94 -6.97
CA ARG A 331 12.23 -17.11 -7.61
C ARG A 331 10.74 -16.89 -7.90
#